data_AF-A0A6I3LBF3-F1
#
_entry.id   AF-A0A6I3LBF3-F1
#
_cell.length_a   1.000
_cell.length_b   1.000
_cell.length_c   1.000
_cell.angle_alpha   90.00
_cell.angle_beta   90.00
_cell.angle_gamma   90.00
#
_symmetry.space_group_name_H-M   'P 1'
#
loop_
_entity.id
_entity.type
_entity.pdbx_description
1 polymer ?
#
loop_
_entity_poly.entity_id
_entity_poly.type
_entity_poly.pdbx_seq_one_letter_code
_entity_poly.pdbx_strand_id
1 'polypeptide(L)'
;MKYLYLITLTLLIFSCGKKQQPFQEFQNSTTEEVVQEIPAIEEIDQTTDNQHPDYPKQIDIDFDKHKDILDMILLLPDTVFTTWGWDIAERQSWYNEIKKNNYYIDDDPLYFNQSYFEPHTAGFSIIDGYWTITIYRATDQSIYIVTDDVVGDSNSIHILEVKENEIVNSYTQEEVFGNFENLVTLPNINSDCLDKIQGAELSIYDVNLDDKQIIEFESSWYHTKDEYQYCLKGNTIQYRFNPDTKQFDIQKIYWKPKPKY
;
A
#
# COMPACT_ATOMS: atom_id res chain seq x y z
N MET A 1 -11.72 54.59 25.39
CA MET A 1 -13.19 54.69 25.40
C MET A 1 -13.65 55.59 24.26
N LYS A 2 -14.67 55.13 23.52
CA LYS A 2 -15.51 55.83 22.52
C LYS A 2 -15.39 55.56 21.01
N TYR A 3 -14.42 54.79 20.50
CA TYR A 3 -14.41 54.42 19.07
C TYR A 3 -14.02 52.96 18.76
N LEU A 4 -14.39 52.01 19.64
CA LEU A 4 -14.15 50.58 19.40
C LEU A 4 -15.40 49.68 19.46
N TYR A 5 -16.60 50.27 19.50
CA TYR A 5 -17.87 49.54 19.61
C TYR A 5 -18.79 49.68 18.40
N LEU A 6 -18.32 50.25 17.27
CA LEU A 6 -19.16 50.55 16.11
C LEU A 6 -18.83 49.74 14.84
N ILE A 7 -17.94 48.75 14.91
CA ILE A 7 -17.54 47.92 13.74
C ILE A 7 -17.97 46.45 13.88
N THR A 8 -18.62 46.06 14.99
CA THR A 8 -19.14 44.70 15.21
C THR A 8 -20.65 44.55 14.98
N LEU A 9 -21.27 45.40 14.14
CA LEU A 9 -22.73 45.38 13.89
C LEU A 9 -23.12 45.46 12.39
N THR A 10 -22.34 44.83 11.50
CA THR A 10 -22.71 44.68 10.08
C THR A 10 -22.52 43.25 9.55
N LEU A 11 -22.42 42.25 10.44
CA LEU A 11 -22.21 40.84 10.07
C LEU A 11 -23.46 39.95 10.10
N LEU A 12 -24.66 40.51 10.17
CA LEU A 12 -25.89 39.72 10.11
C LEU A 12 -26.93 40.48 9.27
N ILE A 13 -27.04 40.12 8.00
CA ILE A 13 -28.26 39.90 7.19
C ILE A 13 -27.77 39.65 5.75
N PHE A 14 -27.79 38.39 5.32
CA PHE A 14 -28.20 37.87 4.00
C PHE A 14 -27.71 36.43 3.86
N SER A 15 -28.42 35.56 4.58
CA SER A 15 -28.32 34.11 4.51
C SER A 15 -29.08 33.58 3.30
N CYS A 16 -28.52 32.50 2.73
CA CYS A 16 -29.16 31.44 1.95
C CYS A 16 -29.86 31.78 0.63
N GLY A 17 -29.16 31.46 -0.46
CA GLY A 17 -29.76 31.13 -1.74
C GLY A 17 -29.05 29.97 -2.41
N LYS A 18 -29.56 28.74 -2.25
CA LYS A 18 -29.87 27.79 -3.35
C LYS A 18 -30.42 26.45 -2.83
N LYS A 19 -31.73 26.29 -3.09
CA LYS A 19 -32.52 25.10 -3.46
C LYS A 19 -31.99 23.70 -3.06
N GLN A 20 -32.70 23.07 -2.12
CA GLN A 20 -33.02 21.64 -2.16
C GLN A 20 -34.55 21.49 -2.27
N GLN A 21 -34.99 20.65 -3.20
CA GLN A 21 -36.38 20.24 -3.36
C GLN A 21 -36.77 19.21 -2.29
N PRO A 22 -38.06 19.11 -1.93
CA PRO A 22 -38.51 18.45 -0.72
C PRO A 22 -38.62 16.93 -0.89
N PHE A 23 -38.11 16.18 0.09
CA PHE A 23 -38.62 14.84 0.41
C PHE A 23 -39.82 15.05 1.34
N GLN A 24 -41.02 14.78 0.82
CA GLN A 24 -42.24 14.73 1.63
C GLN A 24 -42.39 13.30 2.17
N GLU A 25 -42.25 13.16 3.48
CA GLU A 25 -42.99 12.14 4.22
C GLU A 25 -44.48 12.42 4.04
N PHE A 26 -45.22 11.41 3.58
CA PHE A 26 -46.68 11.41 3.65
C PHE A 26 -47.17 10.30 4.59
N GLN A 27 -48.14 10.74 5.38
CA GLN A 27 -48.82 10.09 6.49
C GLN A 27 -49.42 8.71 6.18
N ASN A 28 -49.33 7.84 7.18
CA ASN A 28 -50.31 6.76 7.39
C ASN A 28 -51.70 7.36 7.65
N SER A 29 -52.74 6.84 6.96
CA SER A 29 -53.99 6.40 7.62
C SER A 29 -54.96 5.78 6.60
N THR A 30 -55.17 4.47 6.78
CA THR A 30 -56.44 3.71 6.71
C THR A 30 -57.28 3.80 5.42
N THR A 31 -57.56 2.66 4.76
CA THR A 31 -58.87 1.98 4.73
C THR A 31 -58.84 0.75 3.78
N GLU A 32 -59.38 -0.36 4.29
CA GLU A 32 -60.01 -1.51 3.61
C GLU A 32 -59.23 -2.53 2.76
N GLU A 33 -59.09 -3.70 3.40
CA GLU A 33 -59.10 -5.07 2.90
C GLU A 33 -59.65 -5.29 1.46
N VAL A 34 -58.77 -5.72 0.56
CA VAL A 34 -59.13 -6.60 -0.56
C VAL A 34 -58.10 -7.72 -0.60
N VAL A 35 -58.53 -8.90 -0.17
CA VAL A 35 -57.81 -10.16 -0.27
C VAL A 35 -57.66 -10.50 -1.76
N GLN A 36 -56.43 -10.47 -2.26
CA GLN A 36 -56.03 -11.17 -3.48
C GLN A 36 -54.85 -12.07 -3.15
N GLU A 37 -55.11 -13.37 -3.19
CA GLU A 37 -54.10 -14.42 -3.08
C GLU A 37 -53.05 -14.25 -4.19
N ILE A 38 -51.80 -14.01 -3.78
CA ILE A 38 -50.63 -14.06 -4.67
C ILE A 38 -50.01 -15.45 -4.48
N PRO A 39 -49.77 -16.23 -5.56
CA PRO A 39 -49.24 -17.58 -5.46
C PRO A 39 -47.82 -17.60 -4.89
N ALA A 40 -47.52 -18.68 -4.17
CA ALA A 40 -46.22 -18.94 -3.57
C ALA A 40 -45.08 -18.72 -4.58
N ILE A 41 -44.22 -17.75 -4.25
CA ILE A 41 -42.93 -17.58 -4.91
C ILE A 41 -42.04 -18.69 -4.35
N GLU A 42 -41.65 -19.63 -5.21
CA GLU A 42 -40.58 -20.58 -4.93
C GLU A 42 -39.34 -19.80 -4.47
N GLU A 43 -38.76 -20.19 -3.33
CA GLU A 43 -37.44 -19.74 -2.91
C GLU A 43 -36.45 -20.04 -4.05
N ILE A 44 -36.09 -19.00 -4.79
CA ILE A 44 -34.91 -19.03 -5.62
C ILE A 44 -33.74 -19.04 -4.65
N ASP A 45 -33.21 -20.23 -4.41
CA ASP A 45 -31.91 -20.50 -3.80
C ASP A 45 -30.87 -19.61 -4.50
N GLN A 46 -30.55 -18.48 -3.88
CA GLN A 46 -29.45 -17.60 -4.28
C GLN A 46 -28.14 -18.16 -3.75
N THR A 47 -27.81 -19.39 -4.11
CA THR A 47 -26.42 -19.81 -4.24
C THR A 47 -25.92 -19.28 -5.58
N THR A 48 -25.63 -17.97 -5.62
CA THR A 48 -24.79 -17.40 -6.68
C THR A 48 -23.36 -17.82 -6.39
N ASP A 49 -23.07 -19.07 -6.78
CA ASP A 49 -21.73 -19.61 -6.90
C ASP A 49 -21.07 -18.92 -8.09
N ASN A 50 -20.67 -17.66 -7.90
CA ASN A 50 -19.69 -16.99 -8.76
C ASN A 50 -18.28 -17.48 -8.36
N GLN A 51 -18.07 -18.79 -8.27
CA GLN A 51 -16.72 -19.35 -8.17
C GLN A 51 -16.06 -19.19 -9.54
N HIS A 52 -15.08 -18.30 -9.61
CA HIS A 52 -14.16 -18.23 -10.73
C HIS A 52 -13.42 -19.59 -10.80
N PRO A 53 -13.58 -20.39 -11.87
CA PRO A 53 -13.39 -21.85 -11.79
C PRO A 53 -11.93 -22.35 -11.75
N ASP A 54 -10.93 -21.47 -11.64
CA ASP A 54 -9.51 -21.86 -11.73
C ASP A 54 -8.62 -21.35 -10.57
N TYR A 55 -9.19 -20.75 -9.52
CA TYR A 55 -8.35 -20.35 -8.39
C TYR A 55 -8.06 -21.54 -7.47
N PRO A 56 -6.79 -21.83 -7.14
CA PRO A 56 -6.46 -22.93 -6.25
C PRO A 56 -7.00 -22.61 -4.86
N LYS A 57 -8.03 -23.34 -4.42
CA LYS A 57 -8.49 -23.29 -3.03
C LYS A 57 -7.38 -23.63 -2.04
N GLN A 58 -6.35 -24.36 -2.46
CA GLN A 58 -5.21 -24.73 -1.64
C GLN A 58 -3.93 -24.15 -2.22
N ILE A 59 -3.18 -23.40 -1.41
CA ILE A 59 -1.90 -22.81 -1.78
C ILE A 59 -0.80 -23.44 -0.93
N ASP A 60 0.09 -24.18 -1.59
CA ASP A 60 1.18 -24.90 -0.94
C ASP A 60 2.31 -23.93 -0.52
N ILE A 61 2.68 -23.99 0.76
CA ILE A 61 3.83 -23.28 1.32
C ILE A 61 4.56 -24.25 2.26
N ASP A 62 5.76 -24.67 1.86
CA ASP A 62 6.65 -25.41 2.77
C ASP A 62 7.01 -24.54 3.97
N PHE A 63 6.51 -24.90 5.15
CA PHE A 63 6.67 -24.11 6.36
C PHE A 63 8.14 -23.99 6.75
N ASP A 64 8.91 -25.07 6.70
CA ASP A 64 10.31 -25.07 7.14
C ASP A 64 11.18 -24.22 6.19
N LYS A 65 10.90 -24.26 4.88
CA LYS A 65 11.59 -23.45 3.88
C LYS A 65 11.31 -21.94 4.04
N HIS A 66 10.10 -21.57 4.45
CA HIS A 66 9.66 -20.16 4.51
C HIS A 66 9.41 -19.65 5.93
N LYS A 67 9.86 -20.39 6.94
CA LYS A 67 9.58 -20.10 8.35
C LYS A 67 9.96 -18.66 8.73
N ASP A 68 11.08 -18.17 8.23
CA ASP A 68 11.57 -16.84 8.58
C ASP A 68 10.63 -15.73 8.11
N ILE A 69 10.22 -15.74 6.83
CA ILE A 69 9.29 -14.73 6.31
C ILE A 69 7.90 -14.87 6.94
N LEU A 70 7.44 -16.09 7.23
CA LEU A 70 6.20 -16.35 7.95
C LEU A 70 6.24 -15.78 9.38
N ASP A 71 7.33 -16.02 10.12
CA ASP A 71 7.52 -15.46 11.45
C ASP A 71 7.56 -13.93 11.42
N MET A 72 8.20 -13.33 10.40
CA MET A 72 8.24 -11.88 10.25
C MET A 72 6.84 -11.32 9.96
N ILE A 73 6.09 -11.88 9.00
CA ILE A 73 4.70 -11.45 8.70
C ILE A 73 3.83 -11.48 9.95
N LEU A 74 3.95 -12.53 10.77
CA LEU A 74 3.20 -12.67 12.01
C LEU A 74 3.60 -11.61 13.07
N LEU A 75 4.88 -11.20 13.11
CA LEU A 75 5.40 -10.24 14.07
C LEU A 75 4.99 -8.79 13.76
N LEU A 76 4.71 -8.47 12.49
CA LEU A 76 4.43 -7.10 12.05
C LEU A 76 3.17 -6.50 12.76
N PRO A 77 3.15 -5.20 13.04
CA PRO A 77 1.95 -4.55 13.59
C PRO A 77 0.88 -4.36 12.50
N ASP A 78 -0.39 -4.30 12.89
CA ASP A 78 -1.53 -4.12 11.98
C ASP A 78 -1.41 -2.85 11.11
N THR A 79 -0.66 -1.84 11.57
CA THR A 79 -0.40 -0.61 10.81
C THR A 79 0.34 -0.85 9.49
N VAL A 80 1.06 -1.96 9.34
CA VAL A 80 1.74 -2.35 8.10
C VAL A 80 0.77 -2.95 7.07
N PHE A 81 -0.46 -3.25 7.49
CA PHE A 81 -1.50 -3.90 6.71
C PHE A 81 -2.75 -3.00 6.60
N THR A 82 -2.59 -1.68 6.65
CA THR A 82 -3.72 -0.75 6.83
C THR A 82 -4.72 -0.76 5.67
N THR A 83 -4.26 -0.99 4.44
CA THR A 83 -5.10 -0.90 3.23
C THR A 83 -6.09 -2.05 3.05
N TRP A 84 -5.68 -3.26 3.43
CA TRP A 84 -6.46 -4.50 3.38
C TRP A 84 -6.92 -5.01 4.76
N GLY A 85 -6.47 -4.40 5.85
CA GLY A 85 -7.00 -4.66 7.19
C GLY A 85 -6.68 -6.04 7.77
N TRP A 86 -5.57 -6.67 7.38
CA TRP A 86 -5.21 -8.02 7.82
C TRP A 86 -4.73 -8.05 9.28
N ASP A 87 -5.61 -8.44 10.19
CA ASP A 87 -5.37 -8.34 11.62
C ASP A 87 -4.46 -9.46 12.16
N ILE A 88 -3.97 -9.28 13.39
CA ILE A 88 -3.09 -10.27 14.02
C ILE A 88 -3.74 -11.65 14.23
N ALA A 89 -5.05 -11.72 14.45
CA ALA A 89 -5.74 -12.99 14.70
C ALA A 89 -5.87 -13.80 13.40
N GLU A 90 -6.19 -13.14 12.29
CA GLU A 90 -6.21 -13.71 10.95
C GLU A 90 -4.82 -14.20 10.54
N ARG A 91 -3.78 -13.37 10.73
CA ARG A 91 -2.38 -13.75 10.47
C ARG A 91 -1.94 -14.95 11.31
N GLN A 92 -2.35 -15.02 12.58
CA GLN A 92 -2.09 -16.18 13.45
C GLN A 92 -2.79 -17.44 12.94
N SER A 93 -4.05 -17.33 12.50
CA SER A 93 -4.79 -18.46 11.92
C SER A 93 -4.08 -19.00 10.67
N TRP A 94 -3.76 -18.11 9.74
CA TRP A 94 -3.03 -18.41 8.50
C TRP A 94 -1.67 -19.06 8.75
N TYR A 95 -0.85 -18.47 9.64
CA TYR A 95 0.45 -19.03 10.03
C TYR A 95 0.32 -20.44 10.61
N ASN A 96 -0.65 -20.67 11.50
CA ASN A 96 -0.85 -21.96 12.15
C ASN A 96 -1.34 -23.04 11.18
N GLU A 97 -2.14 -22.66 10.18
CA GLU A 97 -2.58 -23.56 9.12
C GLU A 97 -1.38 -24.05 8.29
N ILE A 98 -0.56 -23.12 7.80
CA ILE A 98 0.65 -23.43 7.03
C ILE A 98 1.60 -24.29 7.86
N LYS A 99 1.83 -23.91 9.12
CA LYS A 99 2.69 -24.68 10.03
C LYS A 99 2.24 -26.12 10.23
N LYS A 100 0.94 -26.36 10.26
CA LYS A 100 0.37 -27.68 10.46
C LYS A 100 0.37 -28.51 9.18
N ASN A 101 0.13 -27.86 8.03
CA ASN A 101 -0.29 -28.54 6.82
C ASN A 101 0.70 -28.40 5.64
N ASN A 102 1.64 -27.45 5.69
CA ASN A 102 2.44 -26.96 4.56
C ASN A 102 1.60 -26.38 3.41
N TYR A 103 0.41 -25.88 3.72
CA TYR A 103 -0.47 -25.15 2.81
C TYR A 103 -1.47 -24.32 3.63
N TYR A 104 -2.14 -23.37 2.99
CA TYR A 104 -3.37 -22.76 3.50
C TYR A 104 -4.48 -22.83 2.47
N ILE A 105 -5.73 -22.69 2.93
CA ILE A 105 -6.89 -22.57 2.05
C ILE A 105 -7.20 -21.09 1.82
N ASP A 106 -7.32 -20.71 0.55
CA ASP A 106 -7.76 -19.37 0.16
C ASP A 106 -9.26 -19.39 -0.16
N ASP A 107 -10.04 -18.98 0.84
CA ASP A 107 -11.50 -18.92 0.76
C ASP A 107 -12.02 -17.58 0.17
N ASP A 108 -11.15 -16.57 0.01
CA ASP A 108 -11.51 -15.25 -0.55
C ASP A 108 -10.46 -14.72 -1.54
N PRO A 109 -10.34 -15.37 -2.71
CA PRO A 109 -9.31 -15.06 -3.70
C PRO A 109 -9.46 -13.71 -4.38
N LEU A 110 -10.59 -13.02 -4.15
CA LEU A 110 -10.84 -11.66 -4.64
C LEU A 110 -10.28 -10.60 -3.69
N TYR A 111 -10.10 -10.94 -2.42
CA TYR A 111 -9.61 -10.04 -1.38
C TYR A 111 -8.12 -10.21 -1.12
N PHE A 112 -7.65 -11.46 -1.23
CA PHE A 112 -6.28 -11.86 -0.95
C PHE A 112 -5.83 -12.83 -2.05
N ASN A 113 -4.73 -12.52 -2.74
CA ASN A 113 -4.18 -13.45 -3.71
C ASN A 113 -2.65 -13.43 -3.61
N GLN A 114 -2.07 -14.55 -3.17
CA GLN A 114 -0.63 -14.72 -3.15
C GLN A 114 -0.08 -14.73 -4.58
N SER A 115 0.61 -13.67 -4.96
CA SER A 115 1.28 -13.59 -6.26
C SER A 115 2.60 -14.35 -6.27
N TYR A 116 3.40 -14.20 -5.21
CA TYR A 116 4.63 -14.95 -5.02
C TYR A 116 4.96 -15.10 -3.52
N PHE A 117 5.67 -16.16 -3.18
CA PHE A 117 6.11 -16.43 -1.80
C PHE A 117 7.44 -17.17 -1.81
N GLU A 118 8.51 -16.43 -1.54
CA GLU A 118 9.89 -16.93 -1.52
C GLU A 118 10.46 -16.79 -0.09
N PRO A 119 11.56 -17.49 0.25
CA PRO A 119 12.08 -17.51 1.63
C PRO A 119 12.41 -16.15 2.26
N HIS A 120 12.54 -15.11 1.43
CA HIS A 120 12.95 -13.77 1.87
C HIS A 120 12.07 -12.65 1.33
N THR A 121 11.12 -12.93 0.45
CA THR A 121 10.23 -11.93 -0.14
C THR A 121 8.89 -12.56 -0.43
N ALA A 122 7.81 -11.81 -0.24
CA ALA A 122 6.46 -12.24 -0.55
C ALA A 122 5.65 -11.05 -1.07
N GLY A 123 4.71 -11.35 -1.96
CA GLY A 123 3.86 -10.36 -2.60
C GLY A 123 2.43 -10.86 -2.70
N PHE A 124 1.50 -10.00 -2.32
CA PHE A 124 0.08 -10.29 -2.25
C PHE A 124 -0.67 -9.24 -3.05
N SER A 125 -1.46 -9.68 -4.03
CA SER A 125 -2.47 -8.83 -4.63
C SER A 125 -3.62 -8.69 -3.64
N ILE A 126 -4.02 -7.44 -3.43
CA ILE A 126 -5.10 -7.05 -2.52
C ILE A 126 -6.11 -6.23 -3.33
N ILE A 127 -7.28 -5.96 -2.76
CA ILE A 127 -8.27 -5.11 -3.45
C ILE A 127 -7.64 -3.76 -3.79
N ASP A 128 -7.64 -3.42 -5.09
CA ASP A 128 -7.11 -2.18 -5.66
C ASP A 128 -5.64 -1.88 -5.33
N GLY A 129 -4.85 -2.92 -5.03
CA GLY A 129 -3.48 -2.72 -4.60
C GLY A 129 -2.57 -3.95 -4.62
N TYR A 130 -1.37 -3.73 -4.09
CA TYR A 130 -0.34 -4.74 -3.96
C TYR A 130 0.44 -4.51 -2.67
N TRP A 131 0.58 -5.56 -1.86
CA TRP A 131 1.38 -5.52 -0.65
C TRP A 131 2.60 -6.43 -0.80
N THR A 132 3.78 -5.92 -0.48
CA THR A 132 5.04 -6.65 -0.54
C THR A 132 5.83 -6.56 0.75
N ILE A 133 6.62 -7.59 1.00
CA ILE A 133 7.57 -7.65 2.12
C ILE A 133 8.88 -8.25 1.64
N THR A 134 10.00 -7.74 2.13
CA THR A 134 11.31 -8.36 1.97
C THR A 134 12.16 -8.25 3.23
N ILE A 135 12.89 -9.31 3.52
CA ILE A 135 13.75 -9.42 4.69
C ILE A 135 15.23 -9.37 4.29
N TYR A 136 16.00 -8.54 4.99
CA TYR A 136 17.43 -8.35 4.82
C TYR A 136 18.14 -8.73 6.11
N ARG A 137 19.16 -9.59 6.02
CA ARG A 137 19.84 -10.14 7.21
C ARG A 137 21.15 -9.41 7.47
N ALA A 138 21.30 -8.86 8.67
CA ALA A 138 22.54 -8.26 9.14
C ALA A 138 23.51 -9.32 9.72
N THR A 139 24.79 -8.97 9.79
CA THR A 139 25.85 -9.85 10.32
C THR A 139 25.69 -10.10 11.83
N ASP A 140 25.07 -9.18 12.57
CA ASP A 140 24.76 -9.33 14.00
C ASP A 140 23.43 -10.07 14.27
N GLN A 141 22.89 -10.73 13.25
CA GLN A 141 21.64 -11.50 13.26
C GLN A 141 20.36 -10.66 13.38
N SER A 142 20.44 -9.32 13.33
CA SER A 142 19.21 -8.53 13.14
C SER A 142 18.65 -8.73 11.73
N ILE A 143 17.34 -8.56 11.61
CA ILE A 143 16.58 -8.65 10.36
C ILE A 143 15.97 -7.29 10.10
N TYR A 144 16.29 -6.71 8.95
CA TYR A 144 15.61 -5.53 8.43
C TYR A 144 14.46 -5.97 7.55
N ILE A 145 13.26 -5.49 7.85
CA ILE A 145 12.07 -5.74 7.06
C ILE A 145 11.73 -4.46 6.33
N VAL A 146 11.55 -4.55 5.02
CA VAL A 146 10.98 -3.48 4.21
C VAL A 146 9.67 -3.99 3.63
N THR A 147 8.60 -3.25 3.81
CA THR A 147 7.31 -3.51 3.16
C THR A 147 6.96 -2.35 2.25
N ASP A 148 6.19 -2.63 1.21
CA ASP A 148 5.54 -1.62 0.38
C ASP A 148 4.09 -2.00 0.18
N ASP A 149 3.19 -1.11 0.61
CA ASP A 149 1.74 -1.24 0.53
C ASP A 149 1.22 -0.20 -0.45
N VAL A 150 0.89 -0.64 -1.67
CA VAL A 150 0.52 0.20 -2.80
C VAL A 150 -0.98 0.10 -3.05
N VAL A 151 -1.69 1.22 -2.97
CA VAL A 151 -3.10 1.34 -3.35
C VAL A 151 -3.31 2.62 -4.16
N GLY A 152 -3.81 2.48 -5.40
CA GLY A 152 -3.87 3.58 -6.36
C GLY A 152 -2.50 4.19 -6.61
N ASP A 153 -2.38 5.51 -6.44
CA ASP A 153 -1.10 6.24 -6.58
C ASP A 153 -0.35 6.40 -5.24
N SER A 154 -0.86 5.81 -4.14
CA SER A 154 -0.25 5.90 -2.81
C SER A 154 0.60 4.68 -2.51
N ASN A 155 1.78 4.90 -1.92
CA ASN A 155 2.63 3.87 -1.36
C ASN A 155 2.87 4.11 0.13
N SER A 156 2.79 3.06 0.94
CA SER A 156 3.13 3.09 2.37
C SER A 156 4.28 2.13 2.62
N ILE A 157 5.48 2.70 2.74
CA ILE A 157 6.70 1.94 2.99
C ILE A 157 6.99 1.90 4.48
N HIS A 158 7.12 0.69 5.03
CA HIS A 158 7.53 0.49 6.42
C HIS A 158 8.90 -0.16 6.47
N ILE A 159 9.76 0.36 7.36
CA ILE A 159 11.12 -0.14 7.56
C ILE A 159 11.32 -0.44 9.03
N LEU A 160 11.57 -1.69 9.35
CA LEU A 160 11.62 -2.18 10.73
C LEU A 160 12.90 -2.99 10.94
N GLU A 161 13.53 -2.85 12.11
CA GLU A 161 14.58 -3.77 12.55
C GLU A 161 14.00 -4.72 13.59
N VAL A 162 14.18 -6.00 13.35
CA VAL A 162 13.85 -7.09 14.27
C VAL A 162 15.14 -7.69 14.81
N LYS A 163 15.20 -7.87 16.13
CA LYS A 163 16.28 -8.57 16.81
C LYS A 163 15.70 -9.42 17.92
N GLU A 164 16.14 -10.67 18.02
CA GLU A 164 15.65 -11.63 19.03
C GLU A 164 14.11 -11.80 19.00
N ASN A 165 13.51 -11.76 17.81
CA ASN A 165 12.06 -11.84 17.55
C ASN A 165 11.23 -10.67 18.09
N GLU A 166 11.85 -9.53 18.37
CA GLU A 166 11.17 -8.30 18.75
C GLU A 166 11.52 -7.18 17.76
N ILE A 167 10.54 -6.34 17.43
CA ILE A 167 10.77 -5.10 16.68
C ILE A 167 11.49 -4.14 17.62
N VAL A 168 12.77 -3.88 17.35
CA VAL A 168 13.62 -3.01 18.18
C VAL A 168 13.67 -1.58 17.68
N ASN A 169 13.48 -1.37 16.37
CA ASN A 169 13.45 -0.05 15.76
C ASN A 169 12.43 0.00 14.60
N SER A 170 11.90 1.19 14.37
CA SER A 170 11.21 1.58 13.14
C SER A 170 11.90 2.81 12.56
N TYR A 171 11.95 2.88 11.23
CA TYR A 171 12.61 3.97 10.53
C TYR A 171 11.68 4.59 9.51
N THR A 172 11.86 5.89 9.30
CA THR A 172 11.30 6.58 8.15
C THR A 172 12.09 6.25 6.89
N GLN A 173 11.44 6.39 5.75
CA GLN A 173 12.12 6.22 4.47
C GLN A 173 13.28 7.20 4.28
N GLU A 174 13.13 8.45 4.72
CA GLU A 174 14.19 9.46 4.59
C GLU A 174 15.42 9.13 5.46
N GLU A 175 15.24 8.53 6.64
CA GLU A 175 16.36 8.08 7.48
C GLU A 175 17.18 6.96 6.83
N VAL A 176 16.52 6.09 6.05
CA VAL A 176 17.16 4.89 5.50
C VAL A 176 17.67 5.10 4.08
N PHE A 177 16.86 5.75 3.24
CA PHE A 177 17.13 5.91 1.81
C PHE A 177 17.46 7.36 1.43
N GLY A 178 17.28 8.31 2.34
CA GLY A 178 17.41 9.74 2.04
C GLY A 178 16.22 10.29 1.23
N ASN A 179 16.30 11.58 0.90
CA ASN A 179 15.29 12.23 0.08
C ASN A 179 15.52 11.89 -1.41
N PHE A 180 14.59 11.12 -1.99
CA PHE A 180 14.70 10.63 -3.37
C PHE A 180 14.94 11.76 -4.39
N GLU A 181 14.10 12.81 -4.35
CA GLU A 181 14.18 13.96 -5.27
C GLU A 181 15.56 14.63 -5.22
N ASN A 182 16.08 14.90 -4.02
CA ASN A 182 17.40 15.49 -3.83
C ASN A 182 18.51 14.59 -4.37
N LEU A 183 18.38 13.27 -4.20
CA LEU A 183 19.38 12.30 -4.66
C LEU A 183 19.42 12.24 -6.19
N VAL A 184 18.27 12.21 -6.86
CA VAL A 184 18.20 12.15 -8.33
C VAL A 184 18.48 13.49 -9.01
N THR A 185 18.31 14.63 -8.34
CA THR A 185 18.50 15.96 -8.95
C THR A 185 19.98 16.29 -9.19
N LEU A 186 20.29 16.90 -10.34
CA LEU A 186 21.63 17.41 -10.64
C LEU A 186 21.98 18.61 -9.76
N PRO A 187 23.25 18.78 -9.35
CA PRO A 187 23.66 19.97 -8.62
C PRO A 187 23.61 21.22 -9.52
N ASN A 188 23.23 22.37 -8.96
CA ASN A 188 23.26 23.68 -9.61
C ASN A 188 22.40 23.80 -10.89
N ILE A 189 21.21 23.20 -10.88
CA ILE A 189 20.24 23.33 -11.98
C ILE A 189 19.70 24.77 -12.12
N ASN A 190 19.27 25.14 -13.33
CA ASN A 190 18.68 26.44 -13.62
C ASN A 190 17.20 26.52 -13.16
N SER A 191 16.60 27.71 -13.28
CA SER A 191 15.19 27.93 -12.95
C SER A 191 14.26 26.99 -13.72
N ASP A 192 14.51 26.78 -15.01
CA ASP A 192 13.65 25.96 -15.86
C ASP A 192 13.59 24.51 -15.38
N CYS A 193 14.72 23.96 -14.92
CA CYS A 193 14.77 22.64 -14.31
C CYS A 193 14.06 22.59 -12.96
N LEU A 194 14.19 23.63 -12.13
CA LEU A 194 13.50 23.70 -10.83
C LEU A 194 11.98 23.68 -11.03
N ASP A 195 11.47 24.53 -11.93
CA ASP A 195 10.05 24.59 -12.26
C ASP A 195 9.55 23.25 -12.82
N LYS A 196 10.37 22.62 -13.67
CA LYS A 196 10.06 21.32 -14.26
C LYS A 196 10.00 20.19 -13.23
N ILE A 197 10.88 20.19 -12.23
CA ILE A 197 10.92 19.17 -11.18
C ILE A 197 9.76 19.37 -10.19
N GLN A 198 9.49 20.61 -9.76
CA GLN A 198 8.40 20.91 -8.82
C GLN A 198 7.03 20.47 -9.35
N GLY A 199 6.81 20.53 -10.67
CA GLY A 199 5.58 20.06 -11.30
C GLY A 199 5.55 18.57 -11.67
N ALA A 200 6.61 17.81 -11.39
CA ALA A 200 6.77 16.44 -11.87
C ALA A 200 6.44 15.35 -10.83
N GLU A 201 6.18 15.73 -9.56
CA GLU A 201 5.84 14.77 -8.50
C GLU A 201 6.84 13.59 -8.40
N LEU A 202 8.15 13.90 -8.41
CA LEU A 202 9.22 12.88 -8.34
C LEU A 202 9.16 11.99 -7.09
N SER A 203 8.40 12.40 -6.07
CA SER A 203 8.12 11.64 -4.87
C SER A 203 7.11 10.50 -5.06
N ILE A 204 6.48 10.38 -6.23
CA ILE A 204 5.69 9.21 -6.61
C ILE A 204 6.61 8.25 -7.35
N TYR A 205 6.91 7.13 -6.70
CA TYR A 205 7.80 6.10 -7.22
C TYR A 205 7.29 4.71 -6.89
N ASP A 206 7.60 3.79 -7.79
CA ASP A 206 7.45 2.36 -7.59
C ASP A 206 8.67 1.83 -6.84
N VAL A 207 8.46 0.88 -5.93
CA VAL A 207 9.53 0.18 -5.23
C VAL A 207 9.57 -1.29 -5.66
N ASN A 208 10.75 -1.75 -6.06
CA ASN A 208 10.99 -3.17 -6.32
C ASN A 208 11.76 -3.77 -5.13
N LEU A 209 11.16 -4.80 -4.51
CA LEU A 209 11.70 -5.53 -3.36
C LEU A 209 12.03 -7.01 -3.70
N ASP A 210 12.19 -7.38 -4.97
CA ASP A 210 12.30 -8.80 -5.36
C ASP A 210 13.63 -9.47 -4.95
N ASP A 211 14.65 -8.70 -4.55
CA ASP A 211 16.00 -9.19 -4.28
C ASP A 211 16.40 -9.04 -2.80
N LYS A 212 16.92 -10.13 -2.20
CA LYS A 212 17.42 -10.19 -0.80
C LYS A 212 18.53 -9.20 -0.41
N GLN A 213 19.09 -8.44 -1.35
CA GLN A 213 20.14 -7.45 -1.13
C GLN A 213 19.87 -6.12 -1.82
N ILE A 214 18.91 -6.05 -2.74
CA ILE A 214 18.72 -4.89 -3.62
C ILE A 214 17.31 -4.37 -3.51
N ILE A 215 17.21 -3.03 -3.39
CA ILE A 215 15.95 -2.31 -3.54
C ILE A 215 16.12 -1.30 -4.65
N GLU A 216 15.11 -1.19 -5.51
CA GLU A 216 15.05 -0.14 -6.52
C GLU A 216 13.86 0.77 -6.28
N PHE A 217 14.12 2.08 -6.29
CA PHE A 217 13.09 3.12 -6.30
C PHE A 217 13.08 3.73 -7.70
N GLU A 218 11.95 3.66 -8.38
CA GLU A 218 11.76 4.19 -9.74
C GLU A 218 10.67 5.25 -9.74
N SER A 219 11.03 6.50 -10.06
CA SER A 219 10.01 7.54 -10.26
C SER A 219 9.16 7.23 -11.49
N SER A 220 7.99 7.85 -11.58
CA SER A 220 7.06 7.68 -12.71
C SER A 220 7.70 7.51 -14.08
N TRP A 221 7.13 6.60 -14.88
CA TRP A 221 7.55 6.31 -16.25
C TRP A 221 7.54 7.53 -17.19
N TYR A 222 6.89 8.64 -16.81
CA TYR A 222 6.98 9.91 -17.54
C TYR A 222 8.34 10.60 -17.38
N HIS A 223 9.14 10.31 -16.36
CA HIS A 223 10.45 10.93 -16.14
C HIS A 223 11.51 10.27 -17.03
N THR A 224 11.53 10.68 -18.30
CA THR A 224 12.44 10.12 -19.29
C THR A 224 13.77 10.82 -19.36
N LYS A 225 14.79 10.08 -19.81
CA LYS A 225 16.11 10.65 -20.11
C LYS A 225 16.03 11.81 -21.11
N ASP A 226 15.27 11.65 -22.18
CA ASP A 226 15.21 12.66 -23.24
C ASP A 226 14.67 13.99 -22.72
N GLU A 227 13.71 13.94 -21.80
CA GLU A 227 13.09 15.13 -21.21
C GLU A 227 13.87 15.68 -20.01
N TYR A 228 14.47 14.84 -19.18
CA TYR A 228 14.99 15.23 -17.87
C TYR A 228 16.52 15.08 -17.70
N GLN A 229 17.29 14.61 -18.69
CA GLN A 229 18.75 14.39 -18.55
C GLN A 229 19.57 15.63 -18.15
N TYR A 230 19.05 16.83 -18.39
CA TYR A 230 19.72 18.08 -18.00
C TYR A 230 19.29 18.59 -16.62
N CYS A 231 18.31 17.94 -15.99
CA CYS A 231 17.81 18.29 -14.65
C CYS A 231 18.06 17.16 -13.63
N LEU A 232 18.07 15.89 -14.06
CA LEU A 232 18.20 14.71 -13.22
C LEU A 232 19.40 13.84 -13.62
N LYS A 233 19.99 13.16 -12.65
CA LYS A 233 21.03 12.12 -12.82
C LYS A 233 20.45 10.82 -13.39
N GLY A 234 19.20 10.53 -13.08
CA GLY A 234 18.45 9.34 -13.46
C GLY A 234 17.00 9.41 -12.92
N ASN A 235 16.17 8.43 -13.28
CA ASN A 235 14.81 8.25 -12.74
C ASN A 235 14.72 7.06 -11.78
N THR A 236 15.81 6.32 -11.59
CA THR A 236 15.86 5.15 -10.72
C THR A 236 17.08 5.18 -9.82
N ILE A 237 16.90 4.88 -8.54
CA ILE A 237 17.97 4.65 -7.58
C ILE A 237 17.97 3.17 -7.20
N GLN A 238 19.12 2.52 -7.33
CA GLN A 238 19.35 1.17 -6.83
C GLN A 238 20.17 1.26 -5.54
N TYR A 239 19.64 0.68 -4.47
CA TYR A 239 20.30 0.54 -3.18
C TYR A 239 20.75 -0.90 -2.97
N ARG A 240 21.85 -1.08 -2.23
CA ARG A 240 22.33 -2.38 -1.76
C ARG A 240 22.38 -2.40 -0.25
N PHE A 241 21.74 -3.39 0.36
CA PHE A 241 21.84 -3.61 1.79
C PHE A 241 23.26 -4.05 2.18
N ASN A 242 23.83 -3.37 3.16
CA ASN A 242 25.11 -3.68 3.76
C ASN A 242 24.89 -4.37 5.12
N PRO A 243 25.14 -5.69 5.23
CA PRO A 243 24.81 -6.45 6.44
C PRO A 243 25.69 -6.08 7.65
N ASP A 244 26.86 -5.47 7.42
CA ASP A 244 27.78 -5.10 8.51
C ASP A 244 27.40 -3.75 9.12
N THR A 245 26.97 -2.79 8.30
CA THR A 245 26.59 -1.45 8.76
C THR A 245 25.08 -1.28 8.96
N LYS A 246 24.27 -2.23 8.47
CA LYS A 246 22.81 -2.21 8.47
C LYS A 246 22.20 -1.05 7.67
N GLN A 247 22.91 -0.60 6.65
CA GLN A 247 22.51 0.54 5.82
C GLN A 247 22.23 0.10 4.38
N PHE A 248 21.41 0.88 3.68
CA PHE A 248 21.16 0.72 2.26
C PHE A 248 22.02 1.72 1.48
N ASP A 249 23.15 1.23 0.97
CA ASP A 249 24.11 2.05 0.23
C ASP A 249 23.63 2.27 -1.21
N ILE A 250 23.67 3.51 -1.71
CA ILE A 250 23.37 3.78 -3.12
C ILE A 250 24.41 3.08 -3.99
N GLN A 251 23.97 2.08 -4.75
CA GLN A 251 24.81 1.37 -5.70
C GLN A 251 24.93 2.15 -7.01
N LYS A 252 23.82 2.70 -7.51
CA LYS A 252 23.79 3.52 -8.73
C LYS A 252 22.51 4.32 -8.84
N ILE A 253 22.60 5.44 -9.55
CA ILE A 253 21.46 6.21 -10.06
C ILE A 253 21.52 6.12 -11.58
N TYR A 254 20.43 5.72 -12.23
CA TYR A 254 20.42 5.43 -13.66
C TYR A 254 19.07 5.75 -14.32
N TRP A 255 19.08 5.72 -15.65
CA TRP A 255 17.87 5.85 -16.46
C TRP A 255 17.29 4.47 -16.76
N LYS A 256 16.19 4.11 -16.12
CA LYS A 256 15.42 2.93 -16.47
C LYS A 256 14.50 3.27 -17.65
N PRO A 257 14.59 2.54 -18.77
CA PRO A 257 13.82 2.86 -19.96
C PRO A 257 12.35 2.56 -19.76
N LYS A 258 11.49 3.34 -20.43
CA LYS A 258 10.04 3.07 -20.48
C LYS A 258 9.77 1.62 -20.90
N PRO A 259 8.90 0.88 -20.19
CA PRO A 259 8.38 -0.38 -20.69
C PRO A 259 7.72 -0.13 -22.05
N LYS A 260 8.05 -0.96 -23.04
CA LYS A 260 7.33 -0.97 -24.31
C LYS A 260 6.11 -1.87 -24.12
N TYR A 261 4.96 -1.25 -23.85
CA TYR A 261 3.66 -1.93 -23.93
C TYR A 261 3.21 -2.02 -25.38
#